data_AF-A0A1Z1WS89-F1
#
_entry.id   AF-A0A1Z1WS89-F1
#
_cell.length_a   1.000
_cell.length_b   1.000
_cell.length_c   1.000
_cell.angle_alpha   90.00
_cell.angle_beta   90.00
_cell.angle_gamma   90.00
#
_symmetry.space_group_name_H-M   'P 1'
#
loop_
_entity.id
_entity.type
_entity.pdbx_description
1 polymer ?
#
loop_
_entity_poly.entity_id
_entity_poly.type
_entity_poly.pdbx_seq_one_letter_code
_entity_poly.pdbx_strand_id
1 'polypeptide(L)'
;MVRSTHGVNCTGSCSWQVYVKDGLITWETQATDYPSTGPDRPDYEPRGCPRGASFSWYTYSPTRVRHPLVRGVLVEMFREAKARHGGDPVAAWAQVTGDPDQRRRYQSARGKGGLVRVGWAEALEIAAAAHVHTLQEHGPDRIAGFSRSRRCRWPRTRSAPGSTR
;
A
#
# COMPACT_ATOMS: atom_id res chain seq x y z
N MET A 1 9.23 -3.04 -23.73
CA MET A 1 8.01 -2.34 -23.26
C MET A 1 7.16 -3.31 -22.46
N VAL A 2 6.50 -2.85 -21.40
CA VAL A 2 5.65 -3.66 -20.50
C VAL A 2 4.27 -3.04 -20.39
N ARG A 3 3.20 -3.84 -20.48
CA ARG A 3 1.83 -3.34 -20.29
C ARG A 3 1.52 -3.16 -18.82
N SER A 4 1.00 -1.99 -18.44
CA SER A 4 0.55 -1.71 -17.07
C SER A 4 -0.65 -0.73 -17.04
N THR A 5 -1.07 -0.35 -15.83
CA THR A 5 -2.13 0.65 -15.56
C THR A 5 -1.87 1.35 -14.22
N HIS A 6 -2.67 2.39 -13.91
CA HIS A 6 -2.56 3.13 -12.65
C HIS A 6 -3.64 2.71 -11.65
N GLY A 7 -3.22 2.16 -10.52
CA GLY A 7 -4.07 1.78 -9.38
C GLY A 7 -4.57 2.96 -8.54
N VAL A 8 -5.01 4.05 -9.20
CA VAL A 8 -5.51 5.28 -8.57
C VAL A 8 -7.00 5.45 -8.85
N ASN A 9 -7.74 6.01 -7.91
CA ASN A 9 -9.19 6.23 -8.02
C ASN A 9 -9.52 7.40 -8.95
N CYS A 10 -9.25 7.26 -10.25
CA CYS A 10 -9.44 8.31 -11.26
C CYS A 10 -10.51 7.98 -12.31
N THR A 11 -11.20 6.84 -12.16
CA THR A 11 -12.16 6.23 -13.12
C THR A 11 -11.59 5.85 -14.50
N GLY A 12 -10.42 6.39 -14.87
CA GLY A 12 -9.81 6.24 -16.18
C GLY A 12 -9.51 4.80 -16.60
N SER A 13 -8.91 3.98 -15.73
CA SER A 13 -8.55 2.59 -16.04
C SER A 13 -7.73 2.44 -17.35
N CYS A 14 -6.93 3.45 -17.69
CA CYS A 14 -6.18 3.53 -18.93
C CYS A 14 -5.04 2.50 -18.91
N SER A 15 -4.85 1.78 -20.01
CA SER A 15 -3.70 0.93 -20.28
C SER A 15 -2.54 1.75 -20.83
N TRP A 16 -1.33 1.45 -20.35
CA TRP A 16 -0.09 2.15 -20.70
C TRP A 16 0.98 1.16 -21.15
N GLN A 17 1.83 1.63 -22.06
CA GLN A 17 3.09 1.01 -22.43
C GLN A 17 4.21 1.65 -21.59
N VAL A 18 4.76 0.90 -20.65
CA VAL A 18 5.87 1.33 -19.79
C VAL A 18 7.19 0.98 -20.49
N TYR A 19 8.04 1.98 -20.66
CA TYR A 19 9.34 1.82 -21.30
C TYR A 19 10.41 1.57 -20.24
N VAL A 20 11.22 0.54 -20.52
CA VAL A 20 12.39 0.18 -19.71
C VAL A 20 13.61 0.34 -20.61
N LYS A 21 14.58 1.12 -20.14
CA LYS A 21 15.87 1.32 -20.79
C LYS A 21 16.95 1.18 -19.74
N ASP A 22 17.99 0.42 -20.04
CA ASP A 22 19.12 0.16 -19.13
C ASP A 22 18.66 -0.39 -17.76
N GLY A 23 17.61 -1.22 -17.77
CA GLY A 23 17.02 -1.81 -16.55
C GLY A 23 16.20 -0.83 -15.70
N LEU A 24 16.01 0.42 -16.15
CA LEU A 24 15.26 1.45 -15.44
C LEU A 24 13.97 1.81 -16.18
N ILE A 25 12.90 2.08 -15.41
CA ILE A 25 11.67 2.64 -15.95
C ILE A 25 11.94 4.10 -16.33
N THR A 26 11.72 4.46 -17.59
CA THR A 26 12.06 5.81 -18.08
C THR A 26 10.82 6.68 -18.28
N TRP A 27 9.87 6.24 -19.09
CA TRP A 27 8.61 6.94 -19.37
C TRP A 27 7.51 5.96 -19.76
N GLU A 28 6.30 6.48 -19.97
CA GLU A 28 5.14 5.72 -20.40
C GLU A 28 4.37 6.47 -21.49
N THR A 29 3.79 5.71 -22.42
CA THR A 29 2.82 6.22 -23.41
C THR A 29 1.55 5.41 -23.33
N GLN A 30 0.43 5.99 -23.78
CA GLN A 30 -0.83 5.26 -23.80
C GLN A 30 -0.76 4.05 -24.74
N ALA A 31 -1.36 2.94 -24.33
CA ALA A 31 -1.66 1.86 -25.25
C ALA A 31 -2.92 2.21 -26.07
N THR A 32 -2.92 1.89 -27.35
CA THR A 32 -3.98 2.25 -28.30
C THR A 32 -4.75 1.03 -28.83
N ASP A 33 -4.42 -0.18 -28.37
CA ASP A 33 -4.97 -1.45 -28.83
C ASP A 33 -6.16 -1.94 -27.98
N TYR A 34 -7.05 -1.03 -27.57
CA TYR A 34 -8.32 -1.45 -26.99
C TYR A 34 -9.17 -2.14 -28.07
N PRO A 35 -10.03 -3.11 -27.71
CA PRO A 35 -11.02 -3.63 -28.65
C PRO A 35 -11.87 -2.49 -29.23
N SER A 36 -12.11 -2.52 -30.55
CA SER A 36 -12.93 -1.52 -31.23
C SER A 36 -14.37 -1.51 -30.71
N THR A 37 -14.98 -0.33 -30.71
CA THR A 37 -16.38 -0.11 -30.33
C THR A 37 -17.37 -0.34 -31.48
N GLY A 38 -16.87 -0.68 -32.67
CA GLY A 38 -17.66 -0.84 -33.90
C GLY A 38 -17.63 0.41 -34.79
N PRO A 39 -18.14 0.33 -36.03
CA PRO A 39 -18.02 1.42 -37.01
C PRO A 39 -18.84 2.67 -36.67
N ASP A 40 -19.90 2.52 -35.87
CA ASP A 40 -20.86 3.61 -35.57
C ASP A 40 -20.43 4.47 -34.37
N ARG A 41 -19.29 4.20 -33.75
CA ARG A 41 -18.83 4.86 -32.53
C ARG A 41 -17.32 5.13 -32.56
N PRO A 42 -16.85 6.20 -31.92
CA PRO A 42 -15.42 6.42 -31.77
C PRO A 42 -14.81 5.43 -30.79
N ASP A 43 -13.61 4.96 -31.11
CA ASP A 43 -12.84 4.07 -30.25
C ASP A 43 -12.33 4.80 -28.99
N TYR A 44 -11.97 4.01 -27.97
CA TYR A 44 -11.52 4.55 -26.69
C TYR A 44 -10.08 5.06 -26.68
N GLU A 45 -9.27 4.65 -27.65
CA GLU A 45 -7.88 5.06 -27.72
C GLU A 45 -7.74 6.59 -27.88
N PRO A 46 -6.69 7.21 -27.34
CA PRO A 46 -5.62 6.62 -26.52
C PRO A 46 -5.97 6.56 -25.01
N ARG A 47 -7.10 7.13 -24.58
CA ARG A 47 -7.36 7.51 -23.18
C ARG A 47 -6.16 8.30 -22.60
N GLY A 48 -5.80 8.03 -21.35
CA GLY A 48 -4.69 8.68 -20.67
C GLY A 48 -5.04 10.06 -20.11
N CYS A 49 -4.14 10.61 -19.31
CA CYS A 49 -4.26 11.95 -18.75
C CYS A 49 -2.87 12.46 -18.33
N PRO A 50 -2.66 13.77 -18.14
CA PRO A 50 -1.34 14.31 -17.77
C PRO A 50 -0.81 13.78 -16.43
N ARG A 51 -1.71 13.33 -15.53
CA ARG A 51 -1.32 12.71 -14.25
C ARG A 51 -0.81 11.28 -14.42
N GLY A 52 -1.31 10.57 -15.44
CA GLY A 52 -0.82 9.23 -15.78
C GLY A 52 0.51 9.28 -16.53
N ALA A 53 0.72 10.30 -17.37
CA ALA A 53 1.96 10.45 -18.14
C ALA A 53 3.19 10.85 -17.30
N SER A 54 2.99 11.19 -16.02
CA SER A 54 4.05 11.58 -15.09
C SER A 54 4.29 10.55 -13.98
N PHE A 55 3.68 9.36 -14.06
CA PHE A 55 3.73 8.39 -12.97
C PHE A 55 5.12 7.77 -12.81
N SER A 56 5.85 7.59 -13.91
CA SER A 56 7.22 7.07 -13.92
C SER A 56 8.17 7.85 -12.99
N TRP A 57 7.93 9.15 -12.80
CA TRP A 57 8.70 10.03 -11.91
C TRP A 57 8.80 9.48 -10.47
N TYR A 58 7.71 8.92 -9.93
CA TYR A 58 7.67 8.40 -8.55
C TYR A 58 8.60 7.21 -8.31
N THR A 59 9.02 6.50 -9.36
CA THR A 59 9.84 5.29 -9.22
C THR A 59 11.21 5.61 -8.63
N TYR A 60 11.79 6.77 -8.94
CA TYR A 60 13.13 7.14 -8.47
C TYR A 60 13.17 8.50 -7.78
N SER A 61 12.01 9.12 -7.58
CA SER A 61 11.90 10.41 -6.91
C SER A 61 12.50 10.38 -5.49
N PRO A 62 12.96 11.53 -4.97
CA PRO A 62 13.44 11.64 -3.59
C PRO A 62 12.34 11.36 -2.56
N THR A 63 11.07 11.39 -2.97
CA THR A 63 9.91 11.12 -2.10
C THR A 63 9.56 9.64 -1.97
N ARG A 64 10.23 8.75 -2.72
CA ARG A 64 9.97 7.31 -2.67
C ARG A 64 10.35 6.71 -1.31
N VAL A 65 9.38 6.09 -0.64
CA VAL A 65 9.64 5.29 0.57
C VAL A 65 10.35 4.00 0.16
N ARG A 66 11.62 3.84 0.57
CA ARG A 66 12.48 2.70 0.20
C ARG A 66 12.59 1.63 1.28
N HIS A 67 12.35 2.01 2.53
CA HIS A 67 12.54 1.15 3.69
C HIS A 67 11.37 1.27 4.66
N PRO A 68 11.12 0.27 5.50
CA PRO A 68 10.23 0.42 6.65
C PRO A 68 10.73 1.55 7.55
N LEU A 69 9.80 2.44 7.90
CA LEU A 69 10.05 3.60 8.75
C LEU A 69 9.14 3.52 9.96
N VAL A 70 9.71 3.65 11.16
CA VAL A 70 8.96 3.68 12.42
C VAL A 70 9.39 4.93 13.20
N ARG A 71 8.50 5.48 14.03
CA ARG A 71 8.82 6.63 14.88
C ARG A 71 9.93 6.23 15.86
N GLY A 72 11.06 6.96 15.87
CA GLY A 72 12.25 6.61 16.68
C GLY A 72 11.93 6.35 18.14
N VAL A 73 11.20 7.28 18.77
CA VAL A 73 10.77 7.16 20.18
C VAL A 73 9.96 5.88 20.46
N LEU A 74 9.13 5.42 19.49
CA LEU A 74 8.39 4.17 19.65
C LEU A 74 9.33 2.95 19.57
N VAL A 75 10.27 2.97 18.61
CA VAL A 75 11.24 1.89 18.43
C VAL A 75 12.13 1.73 19.66
N GLU A 76 12.63 2.85 20.21
CA GLU A 76 13.44 2.86 21.43
C GLU A 76 12.69 2.22 22.59
N MET A 77 11.48 2.72 22.90
CA MET A 77 10.66 2.18 23.99
C MET A 77 10.30 0.70 23.77
N PHE A 78 9.99 0.30 22.52
CA PHE A 78 9.67 -1.09 22.20
C PHE A 78 10.86 -2.01 22.40
N ARG A 79 12.07 -1.62 21.97
CA ARG A 79 13.30 -2.41 22.17
C ARG A 79 13.64 -2.55 23.65
N GLU A 80 13.54 -1.47 24.42
CA GLU A 80 13.77 -1.48 25.87
C GLU A 80 12.75 -2.35 26.61
N ALA A 81 11.46 -2.28 26.23
CA ALA A 81 10.42 -3.12 26.80
C ALA A 81 10.66 -4.60 26.43
N LYS A 82 10.96 -4.89 25.17
CA LYS A 82 11.24 -6.25 24.69
C LYS A 82 12.44 -6.87 25.40
N ALA A 83 13.51 -6.11 25.63
CA ALA A 83 14.65 -6.59 26.40
C ALA A 83 14.28 -6.94 27.86
N ARG A 84 13.41 -6.14 28.49
CA ARG A 84 12.91 -6.41 29.85
C ARG A 84 11.99 -7.63 29.94
N HIS A 85 11.19 -7.87 28.89
CA HIS A 85 10.27 -9.01 28.82
C HIS A 85 10.88 -10.26 28.18
N GLY A 86 12.21 -10.44 28.29
CA GLY A 86 12.89 -11.65 27.82
C GLY A 86 12.75 -11.90 26.31
N GLY A 87 12.47 -10.86 25.53
CA GLY A 87 12.26 -10.95 24.09
C GLY A 87 10.80 -11.09 23.64
N ASP A 88 9.81 -11.17 24.56
CA ASP A 88 8.39 -11.24 24.19
C ASP A 88 7.89 -9.91 23.60
N PRO A 89 7.54 -9.86 22.31
CA PRO A 89 7.11 -8.63 21.66
C PRO A 89 5.69 -8.21 22.05
N VAL A 90 4.81 -9.15 22.44
CA VAL A 90 3.42 -8.86 22.83
C VAL A 90 3.42 -8.24 24.22
N ALA A 91 4.19 -8.79 25.16
CA ALA A 91 4.37 -8.21 26.50
C ALA A 91 5.06 -6.82 26.42
N ALA A 92 6.04 -6.67 25.52
CA ALA A 92 6.67 -5.38 25.27
C ALA A 92 5.67 -4.32 24.78
N TRP A 93 4.80 -4.70 23.82
CA TRP A 93 3.77 -3.80 23.32
C TRP A 93 2.76 -3.43 24.41
N ALA A 94 2.30 -4.42 25.20
CA ALA A 94 1.37 -4.22 26.32
C ALA A 94 1.91 -3.18 27.32
N GLN A 95 3.21 -3.24 27.66
CA GLN A 95 3.83 -2.24 28.51
C GLN A 95 3.80 -0.83 27.87
N VAL A 96 4.25 -0.72 26.61
CA VAL A 96 4.36 0.58 25.92
C VAL A 96 3.00 1.26 25.73
N THR A 97 1.94 0.49 25.48
CA THR A 97 0.59 1.03 25.30
C THR A 97 -0.22 1.14 26.59
N GLY A 98 0.09 0.34 27.60
CA GLY A 98 -0.57 0.33 28.91
C GLY A 98 -0.17 1.51 29.79
N ASP A 99 1.08 1.97 29.70
CA ASP A 99 1.58 3.15 30.40
C ASP A 99 1.08 4.46 29.72
N PRO A 100 0.26 5.29 30.40
CA PRO A 100 -0.27 6.52 29.82
C PRO A 100 0.79 7.52 29.37
N ASP A 101 1.94 7.58 30.04
CA ASP A 101 3.02 8.52 29.74
C ASP A 101 3.84 8.06 28.55
N GLN A 102 4.20 6.77 28.50
CA GLN A 102 4.85 6.18 27.31
C GLN A 102 3.94 6.30 26.09
N ARG A 103 2.64 6.01 26.26
CA ARG A 103 1.65 6.15 25.19
C ARG A 103 1.57 7.58 24.68
N ARG A 104 1.47 8.56 25.57
CA ARG A 104 1.45 9.99 25.20
C ARG A 104 2.73 10.40 24.46
N ARG A 105 3.89 9.87 24.87
CA ARG A 105 5.19 10.21 24.31
C ARG A 105 5.27 9.91 22.80
N TYR A 106 4.92 8.71 22.36
CA TYR A 106 4.98 8.39 20.92
C TYR A 106 3.80 8.98 20.14
N GLN A 107 2.61 9.11 20.75
CA GLN A 107 1.43 9.66 20.07
C GLN A 107 1.58 11.16 19.79
N SER A 108 2.14 11.94 20.72
CA SER A 108 2.38 13.38 20.56
C SER A 108 3.47 13.71 19.52
N ALA A 109 4.26 12.71 19.10
CA ALA A 109 5.26 12.82 18.04
C ALA A 109 4.70 12.52 16.64
N ARG A 110 3.41 12.18 16.49
CA ARG A 110 2.78 11.98 15.18
C ARG A 110 2.77 13.29 14.38
N GLY A 111 3.17 13.22 13.11
CA GLY A 111 3.28 14.40 12.23
C GLY A 111 4.52 15.28 12.42
N LYS A 112 5.43 14.99 13.37
CA LYS A 112 6.57 15.86 13.72
C LYS A 112 7.95 15.38 13.22
N GLY A 113 8.00 14.52 12.20
CA GLY A 113 9.26 13.90 11.76
C GLY A 113 9.86 12.94 12.80
N GLY A 114 11.14 12.57 12.69
CA GLY A 114 11.78 11.59 13.59
C GLY A 114 11.44 10.14 13.24
N LEU A 115 11.36 9.82 11.95
CA LEU A 115 11.26 8.44 11.49
C LEU A 115 12.67 7.85 11.39
N VAL A 116 12.83 6.62 11.86
CA VAL A 116 14.08 5.86 11.75
C VAL A 116 13.84 4.65 10.83
N ARG A 117 14.88 4.30 10.08
CA ARG A 117 14.88 3.08 9.27
C ARG A 117 14.95 1.86 10.18
N VAL A 118 14.09 0.88 9.93
CA VAL A 118 14.12 -0.43 10.60
C VAL A 118 14.14 -1.56 9.57
N GLY A 119 14.45 -2.77 10.03
CA GLY A 119 14.33 -3.98 9.22
C GLY A 119 12.86 -4.39 9.04
N TRP A 120 12.57 -5.17 8.00
CA TRP A 120 11.23 -5.72 7.78
C TRP A 120 10.77 -6.62 8.93
N ALA A 121 11.67 -7.45 9.47
CA ALA A 121 11.36 -8.33 10.61
C ALA A 121 10.89 -7.52 11.84
N GLU A 122 11.60 -6.46 12.19
CA GLU A 122 11.25 -5.59 13.32
C GLU A 122 9.93 -4.83 13.09
N ALA A 123 9.72 -4.28 11.89
CA ALA A 123 8.48 -3.59 11.55
C ALA A 123 7.26 -4.52 11.63
N LEU A 124 7.40 -5.75 11.11
CA LEU A 124 6.34 -6.76 11.13
C LEU A 124 6.11 -7.30 12.55
N GLU A 125 7.16 -7.48 13.35
CA GLU A 125 7.05 -7.91 14.75
C GLU A 125 6.26 -6.88 15.58
N ILE A 126 6.60 -5.58 15.46
CA ILE A 126 5.85 -4.51 16.13
C ILE A 126 4.38 -4.52 15.71
N ALA A 127 4.11 -4.61 14.40
CA ALA A 127 2.74 -4.64 13.88
C ALA A 127 1.97 -5.86 14.38
N ALA A 128 2.57 -7.06 14.34
CA ALA A 128 1.95 -8.29 14.79
C ALA A 128 1.69 -8.28 16.30
N ALA A 129 2.65 -7.84 17.11
CA ALA A 129 2.49 -7.69 18.55
C ALA A 129 1.33 -6.76 18.90
N ALA A 130 1.21 -5.63 18.19
CA ALA A 130 0.10 -4.70 18.36
C ALA A 130 -1.27 -5.34 18.05
N HIS A 131 -1.35 -6.16 16.99
CA HIS A 131 -2.57 -6.89 16.66
C HIS A 131 -2.90 -7.95 17.71
N VAL A 132 -1.93 -8.80 18.08
CA VAL A 132 -2.13 -9.88 19.06
C VAL A 132 -2.55 -9.33 20.43
N HIS A 133 -1.86 -8.29 20.92
CA HIS A 133 -2.24 -7.66 22.19
C HIS A 133 -3.65 -7.08 22.13
N THR A 134 -3.99 -6.35 21.05
CA THR A 134 -5.32 -5.76 20.90
C THR A 134 -6.41 -6.83 20.81
N LEU A 135 -6.14 -7.95 20.11
CA LEU A 135 -7.05 -9.10 20.03
C LEU A 135 -7.34 -9.69 21.41
N GLN A 136 -6.30 -9.89 22.21
CA GLN A 136 -6.40 -10.51 23.53
C GLN A 136 -7.12 -9.60 24.54
N GLU A 137 -6.80 -8.31 24.56
CA GLU A 137 -7.28 -7.38 25.58
C GLU A 137 -8.63 -6.74 25.23
N HIS A 138 -8.87 -6.48 23.95
CA HIS A 138 -10.00 -5.64 23.52
C HIS A 138 -10.90 -6.30 22.47
N GLY A 139 -10.50 -7.45 21.93
CA GLY A 139 -11.25 -8.15 20.90
C GLY A 139 -10.92 -7.71 19.47
N PRO A 140 -11.33 -8.51 18.47
CA PRO A 140 -10.97 -8.31 17.06
C PRO A 140 -11.58 -7.07 16.41
N ASP A 141 -12.71 -6.57 16.91
CA ASP A 141 -13.42 -5.42 16.37
C ASP A 141 -12.72 -4.07 16.67
N ARG A 142 -11.63 -4.09 17.46
CA ARG A 142 -10.77 -2.92 17.72
C ARG A 142 -9.59 -2.81 16.76
N ILE A 143 -9.49 -3.74 15.81
CA ILE A 143 -8.54 -3.68 14.71
C ILE A 143 -9.30 -3.30 13.43
N ALA A 144 -9.03 -2.11 12.91
CA ALA A 144 -9.65 -1.60 11.70
C ALA A 144 -8.62 -1.47 10.57
N GLY A 145 -8.98 -1.96 9.37
CA GLY A 145 -8.23 -1.76 8.15
C GLY A 145 -8.98 -0.82 7.21
N PHE A 146 -8.30 0.21 6.71
CA PHE A 146 -8.91 1.15 5.76
C PHE A 146 -8.23 1.06 4.40
N SER A 147 -9.01 0.67 3.37
CA SER A 147 -8.56 0.59 1.98
C SER A 147 -9.71 1.00 1.07
N ARG A 148 -9.48 1.98 0.18
CA ARG A 148 -10.49 2.53 -0.74
C ARG A 148 -10.40 1.87 -2.12
N SER A 149 -11.48 2.00 -2.90
CA SER A 149 -11.65 1.50 -4.28
C SER A 149 -11.17 0.06 -4.50
N ARG A 150 -12.00 -0.91 -4.09
CA ARG A 150 -12.00 -2.24 -4.70
C ARG A 150 -12.89 -2.13 -5.93
N ARG A 151 -12.34 -1.86 -7.12
CA ARG A 151 -13.18 -1.86 -8.34
C ARG A 151 -13.90 -3.20 -8.39
N CYS A 152 -15.23 -3.14 -8.40
CA CYS A 152 -16.12 -4.28 -8.28
C CYS A 152 -15.68 -5.40 -9.21
N ARG A 153 -15.71 -6.62 -8.66
CA ARG A 153 -15.67 -7.90 -9.36
C ARG A 153 -16.30 -7.75 -10.74
N TRP A 154 -15.49 -7.84 -11.80
CA TRP A 154 -16.01 -8.08 -13.15
C TRP A 154 -16.95 -9.29 -13.03
N PRO A 155 -18.18 -9.29 -13.57
CA PRO A 155 -18.96 -10.51 -13.56
C PRO A 155 -18.09 -11.54 -14.24
N ARG A 156 -17.76 -12.64 -13.53
CA ARG A 156 -17.28 -13.84 -14.21
C ARG A 156 -18.33 -14.08 -15.27
N THR A 157 -17.96 -13.92 -16.54
CA THR A 157 -18.81 -14.25 -17.67
C THR A 157 -19.38 -15.63 -17.35
N ARG A 158 -20.70 -15.70 -17.10
CA ARG A 158 -21.38 -16.97 -17.26
C ARG A 158 -21.14 -17.31 -18.72
N SER A 159 -20.41 -18.40 -18.95
CA SER A 159 -20.34 -19.10 -20.22
C SER A 159 -21.72 -19.03 -20.89
N ALA A 160 -21.77 -18.45 -22.08
CA ALA A 160 -22.96 -18.47 -22.91
C ALA A 160 -23.40 -19.94 -23.06
N PRO A 161 -24.68 -20.29 -22.85
CA PRO A 161 -25.16 -21.62 -23.23
C PRO A 161 -25.04 -21.72 -24.74
N GLY A 162 -24.32 -22.75 -25.20
CA GLY A 162 -24.22 -23.07 -26.62
C GLY A 162 -25.62 -23.22 -27.20
N SER A 163 -25.93 -22.45 -28.24
CA SER A 163 -27.08 -22.74 -29.09
C SER A 163 -26.65 -23.81 -30.08
N THR A 164 -27.01 -25.05 -29.77
CA THR A 164 -27.25 -26.07 -30.79
C THR A 164 -28.39 -25.62 -31.69
N ARG A 165 -28.10 -25.36 -32.96
CA ARG A 165 -28.90 -25.75 -34.14
C ARG A 165 -28.07 -25.54 -35.39
#